data_AF-A0A5C8ZL25-F1
#
_entry.id   AF-A0A5C8ZL25-F1
#
_cell.length_a   1.000
_cell.length_b   1.000
_cell.length_c   1.000
_cell.angle_alpha   90.00
_cell.angle_beta   90.00
_cell.angle_gamma   90.00
#
_symmetry.space_group_name_H-M   'P 1'
#
loop_
_entity.id
_entity.type
_entity.pdbx_description
1 polymer ?
#
loop_
_entity_poly.entity_id
_entity_poly.type
_entity_poly.pdbx_seq_one_letter_code
_entity_poly.pdbx_strand_id
1 'polypeptide(L)'
;MQEAARLRAAGLTDAQVALRLGICVNTIRRWRRRIRREGLTSAPGRAGSAPRPRCESGTLDRAAYAHLLGWYLGDGHIALARGTSRLLSIYNDDRYPALNDEVEASIKAVQPGTSVWRRRLKGCSAISASWHHWPCLLPQHGEGHKHDRPVVLEPWQQNIVDEHPGRLLRGLFHSDGCRVQNWAIGANGQRYEGYPRYLFSNAPADIISICCAALDRLGVAHTHPRRDVVSVARKASVAILDEHVGPKS
;
A
#
# COMPACT_ATOMS: atom_id res chain seq x y z
N MET A 1 7.97 3.16 -32.59
CA MET A 1 7.99 2.50 -31.25
C MET A 1 7.09 1.28 -31.18
N GLN A 2 5.81 1.37 -31.56
CA GLN A 2 4.85 0.24 -31.51
C GLN A 2 5.31 -0.97 -32.34
N GLU A 3 5.83 -0.74 -33.55
CA GLU A 3 6.32 -1.82 -34.42
C GLU A 3 7.58 -2.52 -33.87
N ALA A 4 8.49 -1.77 -33.25
CA ALA A 4 9.66 -2.33 -32.57
C ALA A 4 9.26 -3.21 -31.36
N ALA A 5 8.16 -2.88 -30.67
CA ALA A 5 7.63 -3.66 -29.56
C ALA A 5 6.97 -4.96 -30.04
N ARG A 6 6.23 -4.93 -31.15
CA ARG A 6 5.62 -6.12 -31.79
C ARG A 6 6.68 -7.12 -32.26
N LEU A 7 7.72 -6.66 -32.95
CA LEU A 7 8.82 -7.53 -33.42
C LEU A 7 9.58 -8.19 -32.26
N ARG A 8 9.71 -7.49 -31.13
CA ARG A 8 10.27 -8.03 -29.89
C ARG A 8 9.36 -9.07 -29.22
N ALA A 9 8.05 -8.85 -29.22
CA ALA A 9 7.07 -9.82 -28.73
C ALA A 9 7.07 -11.11 -29.58
N ALA A 10 7.38 -10.99 -30.87
CA ALA A 10 7.62 -12.10 -31.78
C ALA A 10 9.00 -12.80 -31.59
N GLY A 11 9.79 -12.42 -30.57
CA GLY A 11 11.03 -13.10 -30.20
C GLY A 11 12.32 -12.55 -30.83
N LEU A 12 12.26 -11.48 -31.62
CA LEU A 12 13.47 -10.92 -32.26
C LEU A 12 14.37 -10.18 -31.27
N THR A 13 15.69 -10.27 -31.48
CA THR A 13 16.71 -9.55 -30.71
C THR A 13 16.75 -8.06 -31.10
N ASP A 14 17.28 -7.20 -30.22
CA ASP A 14 17.35 -5.75 -30.50
C ASP A 14 18.13 -5.43 -31.78
N ALA A 15 19.14 -6.24 -32.11
CA ALA A 15 19.93 -6.08 -33.33
C ALA A 15 19.13 -6.44 -34.59
N GLN A 16 18.31 -7.48 -34.54
CA GLN A 16 17.42 -7.87 -35.64
C GLN A 16 16.29 -6.86 -35.83
N VAL A 17 15.73 -6.32 -34.75
CA VAL A 17 14.73 -5.24 -34.82
C VAL A 17 15.36 -3.95 -35.37
N ALA A 18 16.59 -3.62 -34.99
CA ALA A 18 17.35 -2.49 -35.51
C ALA A 18 17.56 -2.60 -37.03
N LEU A 19 18.02 -3.78 -37.47
CA LEU A 19 18.26 -4.07 -38.88
C LEU A 19 16.97 -3.98 -39.70
N ARG A 20 15.88 -4.57 -39.20
CA ARG A 20 14.59 -4.63 -39.90
C ARG A 20 13.88 -3.28 -40.00
N LEU A 21 14.09 -2.41 -39.01
CA LEU A 21 13.48 -1.07 -38.99
C LEU A 21 14.40 0.02 -39.57
N GLY A 22 15.66 -0.29 -39.90
CA GLY A 22 16.64 0.70 -40.35
C GLY A 22 17.00 1.72 -39.26
N ILE A 23 16.88 1.36 -37.98
CA ILE A 23 17.09 2.26 -36.84
C ILE A 23 18.28 1.77 -36.01
N CYS A 24 19.10 2.69 -35.51
CA CYS A 24 20.21 2.36 -34.61
C CYS A 24 19.75 1.53 -33.39
N VAL A 25 20.49 0.47 -33.06
CA VAL A 25 20.22 -0.40 -31.91
C VAL A 25 20.14 0.37 -30.58
N ASN A 26 20.88 1.47 -30.46
CA ASN A 26 20.88 2.32 -29.26
C ASN A 26 19.57 3.11 -29.11
N THR A 27 18.90 3.45 -30.20
CA THR A 27 17.58 4.08 -30.19
C THR A 27 16.52 3.10 -29.69
N ILE A 28 16.55 1.84 -30.12
CA ILE A 28 15.69 0.77 -29.61
C ILE A 28 15.95 0.54 -28.11
N ARG A 29 17.22 0.48 -27.69
CA ARG A 29 17.59 0.38 -26.26
C ARG A 29 17.12 1.60 -25.45
N ARG A 30 17.18 2.81 -26.01
CA ARG A 30 16.67 4.04 -25.38
C ARG A 30 15.16 3.99 -25.22
N TRP A 31 14.43 3.57 -26.24
CA TRP A 31 12.97 3.37 -26.17
C TRP A 31 12.59 2.31 -25.14
N ARG A 32 13.30 1.18 -25.09
CA ARG A 32 13.09 0.16 -24.04
C ARG A 32 13.34 0.68 -22.63
N ARG A 33 14.37 1.49 -22.44
CA ARG A 33 14.64 2.14 -21.15
C ARG A 33 13.53 3.12 -20.78
N ARG A 34 13.02 3.88 -21.74
CA ARG A 34 11.91 4.82 -21.56
C ARG A 34 10.61 4.07 -21.19
N ILE A 35 10.25 3.04 -21.96
CA ILE A 35 9.08 2.19 -21.70
C ILE A 35 9.17 1.51 -20.32
N ARG A 36 10.37 1.06 -19.90
CA ARG A 36 10.57 0.52 -18.53
C ARG A 36 10.47 1.58 -17.43
N ARG A 37 10.88 2.83 -17.70
CA ARG A 37 10.73 3.94 -16.73
C ARG A 37 9.26 4.34 -16.59
N GLU A 38 8.54 4.35 -17.70
CA GLU A 38 7.12 4.74 -17.80
C GLU A 38 6.16 3.59 -17.44
N GLY A 39 6.66 2.40 -17.09
CA GLY A 39 5.84 1.27 -16.64
C GLY A 39 4.99 0.60 -17.74
N LEU A 40 5.25 0.92 -19.02
CA LEU A 40 4.37 0.60 -20.16
C LEU A 40 4.56 -0.81 -20.77
N THR A 41 5.41 -1.69 -20.22
CA THR A 41 5.48 -3.11 -20.67
C THR A 41 5.86 -4.09 -19.56
N SER A 42 5.13 -5.20 -19.49
CA SER A 42 5.55 -6.47 -18.88
C SER A 42 6.70 -7.08 -19.69
N ALA A 43 7.88 -7.22 -19.10
CA ALA A 43 8.97 -8.02 -19.66
C ALA A 43 9.14 -9.30 -18.83
N PRO A 44 9.46 -10.47 -19.44
CA PRO A 44 9.73 -11.70 -18.70
C PRO A 44 10.99 -11.53 -17.84
N GLY A 45 10.84 -11.77 -16.53
CA GLY A 45 11.91 -11.75 -15.54
C GLY A 45 12.82 -12.97 -15.65
N ARG A 46 14.04 -12.84 -15.10
CA ARG A 46 15.06 -13.90 -15.04
C ARG A 46 14.53 -15.12 -14.28
N ALA A 47 14.84 -16.32 -14.77
CA ALA A 47 14.58 -17.59 -14.10
C ALA A 47 15.12 -17.55 -12.66
N GLY A 48 14.22 -17.71 -11.67
CA GLY A 48 14.54 -17.71 -10.24
C GLY A 48 13.82 -16.67 -9.38
N SER A 49 13.08 -15.71 -9.95
CA SER A 49 12.19 -14.84 -9.14
C SER A 49 10.85 -15.53 -8.88
N ALA A 50 10.33 -15.46 -7.65
CA ALA A 50 8.97 -15.89 -7.32
C ALA A 50 7.95 -15.34 -8.35
N PRO A 51 6.90 -16.12 -8.69
CA PRO A 51 5.92 -15.74 -9.71
C PRO A 51 5.27 -14.40 -9.39
N ARG A 52 5.03 -13.60 -10.44
CA ARG A 52 4.64 -12.19 -10.34
C ARG A 52 3.12 -12.09 -10.18
N PRO A 53 2.56 -11.65 -9.04
CA PRO A 53 1.12 -11.77 -8.81
C PRO A 53 0.21 -11.07 -9.83
N ARG A 54 0.66 -9.95 -10.42
CA ARG A 54 -0.08 -9.25 -11.49
C ARG A 54 0.51 -9.43 -12.90
N CYS A 55 1.83 -9.54 -13.01
CA CYS A 55 2.50 -9.56 -14.31
C CYS A 55 2.64 -10.97 -14.89
N GLU A 56 2.58 -12.02 -14.06
CA GLU A 56 2.62 -13.44 -14.47
C GLU A 56 1.96 -14.32 -13.40
N SER A 57 0.65 -14.55 -13.51
CA SER A 57 -0.11 -15.65 -12.88
C SER A 57 0.29 -16.08 -11.45
N GLY A 58 0.77 -15.15 -10.62
CA GLY A 58 1.20 -15.45 -9.26
C GLY A 58 0.02 -15.34 -8.30
N THR A 59 0.03 -16.17 -7.25
CA THR A 59 -0.93 -16.06 -6.16
C THR A 59 -0.58 -14.86 -5.28
N LEU A 60 -1.51 -13.91 -5.12
CA LEU A 60 -1.40 -12.81 -4.17
C LEU A 60 -2.17 -13.18 -2.90
N ASP A 61 -1.51 -13.14 -1.74
CA ASP A 61 -2.22 -13.16 -0.46
C ASP A 61 -3.03 -11.87 -0.32
N ARG A 62 -4.34 -11.96 -0.54
CA ARG A 62 -5.25 -10.83 -0.57
C ARG A 62 -5.41 -10.16 0.79
N ALA A 63 -5.43 -10.94 1.86
CA ALA A 63 -5.58 -10.42 3.22
C ALA A 63 -4.30 -9.68 3.67
N ALA A 64 -3.13 -10.26 3.42
CA ALA A 64 -1.85 -9.61 3.68
C ALA A 64 -1.66 -8.36 2.81
N TYR A 65 -2.11 -8.40 1.56
CA TYR A 65 -2.10 -7.25 0.66
C TYR A 65 -2.97 -6.11 1.19
N ALA A 66 -4.21 -6.39 1.61
CA ALA A 66 -5.10 -5.37 2.18
C ALA A 66 -4.47 -4.70 3.40
N HIS A 67 -3.86 -5.49 4.30
CA HIS A 67 -3.14 -4.96 5.46
C HIS A 67 -1.95 -4.09 5.06
N LEU A 68 -1.11 -4.58 4.13
CA LEU A 68 0.05 -3.84 3.63
C LEU A 68 -0.35 -2.54 2.91
N LEU A 69 -1.45 -2.56 2.17
CA LEU A 69 -2.00 -1.38 1.50
C LEU A 69 -2.39 -0.31 2.52
N GLY A 70 -3.03 -0.69 3.64
CA GLY A 70 -3.36 0.25 4.72
C GLY A 70 -2.12 0.94 5.28
N TRP A 71 -1.09 0.18 5.63
CA TRP A 71 0.19 0.73 6.07
C TRP A 71 0.86 1.62 5.02
N TYR A 72 0.81 1.21 3.75
CA TYR A 72 1.37 2.01 2.66
C TYR A 72 0.66 3.36 2.51
N LEU A 73 -0.68 3.34 2.59
CA LEU A 73 -1.51 4.52 2.51
C LEU A 73 -1.37 5.44 3.72
N GLY A 74 -0.80 5.01 4.85
CA GLY A 74 -0.40 5.92 5.91
C GLY A 74 1.08 6.29 5.91
N ASP A 75 1.91 5.38 6.39
CA ASP A 75 3.34 5.62 6.67
C ASP A 75 4.30 5.02 5.63
N GLY A 76 3.77 4.51 4.52
CA GLY A 76 4.58 3.92 3.46
C GLY A 76 5.04 4.89 2.38
N HIS A 77 6.19 4.59 1.81
CA HIS A 77 6.63 5.19 0.55
C HIS A 77 7.36 4.18 -0.33
N ILE A 78 7.38 4.46 -1.64
CA ILE A 78 8.19 3.74 -2.62
C ILE A 78 9.21 4.71 -3.20
N ALA A 79 10.48 4.32 -3.19
CA ALA A 79 11.58 5.08 -3.76
C ALA A 79 12.36 4.26 -4.80
N LEU A 80 13.10 4.95 -5.68
CA LEU A 80 14.06 4.30 -6.56
C LEU A 80 15.26 3.81 -5.74
N ALA A 81 15.55 2.51 -5.81
CA ALA A 81 16.76 1.92 -5.24
C ALA A 81 17.87 1.81 -6.30
N ARG A 82 19.02 1.22 -5.92
CA ARG A 82 20.16 1.02 -6.85
C ARG A 82 19.68 0.34 -8.14
N GLY A 83 20.02 0.96 -9.28
CA GLY A 83 19.64 0.46 -10.61
C GLY A 83 18.17 0.72 -10.94
N THR A 84 17.39 -0.35 -11.13
CA THR A 84 15.96 -0.26 -11.52
C THR A 84 15.01 -0.77 -10.44
N SER A 85 15.54 -1.18 -9.27
CA SER A 85 14.70 -1.70 -8.19
C SER A 85 13.91 -0.59 -7.52
N ARG A 86 12.80 -0.96 -6.89
CA ARG A 86 11.96 -0.05 -6.10
C ARG A 86 12.06 -0.50 -4.65
N LEU A 87 12.31 0.43 -3.75
CA LEU A 87 12.35 0.19 -2.31
C LEU A 87 10.98 0.58 -1.74
N LEU A 88 10.26 -0.39 -1.20
CA LEU A 88 9.14 -0.10 -0.30
C LEU A 88 9.72 0.09 1.10
N SER A 89 9.30 1.16 1.78
CA SER A 89 9.63 1.41 3.18
C SER A 89 8.38 1.83 3.94
N ILE A 90 8.14 1.18 5.07
CA ILE A 90 7.07 1.49 6.04
C ILE A 90 7.74 1.88 7.35
N TYR A 91 7.27 2.97 7.95
CA TYR A 91 7.81 3.53 9.17
C TYR A 91 6.83 3.32 10.31
N ASN A 92 7.31 2.88 11.46
CA ASN A 92 6.49 2.80 12.66
C ASN A 92 7.37 2.93 13.91
N ASP A 93 6.77 3.37 15.01
CA ASP A 93 7.47 3.63 16.27
C ASP A 93 8.09 2.34 16.84
N ASP A 94 9.28 2.47 17.42
CA ASP A 94 9.98 1.34 18.07
C ASP A 94 9.20 0.79 19.28
N ARG A 95 8.26 1.58 19.82
CA ARG A 95 7.36 1.17 20.92
C ARG A 95 6.38 0.06 20.55
N TYR A 96 6.17 -0.23 19.26
CA TYR A 96 5.22 -1.24 18.78
C TYR A 96 5.92 -2.36 17.99
N PRO A 97 6.77 -3.19 18.64
CA PRO A 97 7.55 -4.21 17.95
C PRO A 97 6.67 -5.28 17.29
N ALA A 98 5.53 -5.63 17.88
CA ALA A 98 4.61 -6.62 17.31
C ALA A 98 3.96 -6.12 16.01
N LEU A 99 3.61 -4.82 15.93
CA LEU A 99 3.17 -4.21 14.66
C LEU A 99 4.28 -4.22 13.61
N ASN A 100 5.53 -3.99 14.00
CA ASN A 100 6.67 -4.07 13.08
C ASN A 100 6.85 -5.50 12.54
N ASP A 101 6.64 -6.52 13.38
CA ASP A 101 6.63 -7.93 12.97
C ASP A 101 5.48 -8.23 12.00
N GLU A 102 4.29 -7.69 12.26
CA GLU A 102 3.10 -7.89 11.41
C GLU A 102 3.26 -7.25 10.03
N VAL A 103 3.85 -6.05 9.96
CA VAL A 103 4.20 -5.40 8.68
C VAL A 103 5.21 -6.24 7.90
N GLU A 104 6.26 -6.73 8.56
CA GLU A 104 7.25 -7.60 7.92
C GLU A 104 6.62 -8.90 7.40
N ALA A 105 5.74 -9.53 8.18
CA ALA A 105 5.00 -10.72 7.76
C ALA A 105 4.12 -10.44 6.54
N SER A 106 3.45 -9.28 6.51
CA SER A 106 2.59 -8.87 5.38
C SER A 106 3.40 -8.67 4.11
N ILE A 107 4.58 -8.04 4.20
CA ILE A 107 5.49 -7.89 3.05
C ILE A 107 5.96 -9.26 2.53
N LYS A 108 6.34 -10.18 3.41
CA LYS A 108 6.78 -11.54 3.03
C LYS A 108 5.65 -12.37 2.41
N ALA A 109 4.42 -12.22 2.88
CA ALA A 109 3.27 -12.92 2.33
C ALA A 109 2.89 -12.38 0.94
N VAL A 110 2.95 -11.06 0.75
CA VAL A 110 2.69 -10.40 -0.55
C VAL A 110 3.79 -10.72 -1.57
N GLN A 111 5.04 -10.83 -1.11
CA GLN A 111 6.18 -11.17 -1.96
C GLN A 111 7.01 -12.29 -1.34
N PRO A 112 6.60 -13.56 -1.53
CA PRO A 112 7.34 -14.70 -1.01
C PRO A 112 8.78 -14.74 -1.52
N GLY A 113 9.73 -15.02 -0.63
CA GLY A 113 11.16 -15.07 -0.93
C GLY A 113 11.85 -13.70 -1.00
N THR A 114 11.15 -12.60 -0.70
CA THR A 114 11.78 -11.29 -0.57
C THR A 114 12.58 -11.17 0.74
N SER A 115 13.76 -10.57 0.66
CA SER A 115 14.48 -10.15 1.86
C SER A 115 13.84 -8.89 2.40
N VAL A 116 13.27 -8.97 3.60
CA VAL A 116 12.81 -7.81 4.38
C VAL A 116 13.87 -7.52 5.42
N TRP A 117 14.20 -6.25 5.61
CA TRP A 117 15.11 -5.82 6.67
C TRP A 117 14.54 -4.62 7.41
N ARG A 118 14.97 -4.47 8.66
CA ARG A 118 14.63 -3.33 9.51
C ARG A 118 15.85 -2.45 9.69
N ARG A 119 15.65 -1.15 9.50
CA ARG A 119 16.66 -0.13 9.83
C ARG A 119 16.10 0.71 10.97
N ARG A 120 16.77 0.64 12.12
CA ARG A 120 16.44 1.47 13.27
C ARG A 120 16.81 2.93 13.01
N LEU A 121 15.91 3.82 13.37
CA LEU A 121 16.07 5.27 13.33
C LEU A 121 15.80 5.83 14.74
N LYS A 122 15.94 7.14 14.91
CA LYS A 122 15.69 7.77 16.21
C LYS A 122 14.20 7.72 16.52
N GLY A 123 13.79 6.77 17.36
CA GLY A 123 12.41 6.60 17.84
C GLY A 123 11.46 5.84 16.91
N CYS A 124 11.95 5.34 15.77
CA CYS A 124 11.14 4.54 14.84
C CYS A 124 12.01 3.55 14.07
N SER A 125 11.38 2.54 13.47
CA SER A 125 12.02 1.57 12.59
C SER A 125 11.43 1.68 11.19
N ALA A 126 12.31 1.61 10.19
CA ALA A 126 11.92 1.49 8.80
C ALA A 126 11.99 0.02 8.38
N ILE A 127 10.84 -0.62 8.16
CA ILE A 127 10.73 -1.96 7.58
C ILE A 127 10.75 -1.81 6.06
N SER A 128 11.69 -2.46 5.39
CA SER A 128 11.92 -2.23 3.96
C SER A 128 12.14 -3.51 3.16
N ALA A 129 11.71 -3.48 1.91
CA ALA A 129 11.93 -4.55 0.93
C ALA A 129 12.15 -3.97 -0.47
N SER A 130 13.13 -4.52 -1.18
CA SER A 130 13.49 -4.08 -2.54
C SER A 130 12.91 -5.03 -3.58
N TRP A 131 12.06 -4.51 -4.46
CA TRP A 131 11.50 -5.27 -5.57
C TRP A 131 11.04 -4.38 -6.71
N HIS A 132 11.34 -4.76 -7.95
CA HIS A 132 10.99 -3.98 -9.14
C HIS A 132 9.48 -3.75 -9.32
N HIS A 133 8.64 -4.65 -8.81
CA HIS A 133 7.19 -4.65 -9.07
C HIS A 133 6.35 -4.07 -7.94
N TRP A 134 6.94 -3.43 -6.92
CA TRP A 134 6.15 -2.67 -5.95
C TRP A 134 5.17 -1.68 -6.61
N PRO A 135 5.54 -0.93 -7.67
CA PRO A 135 4.59 -0.05 -8.36
C PRO A 135 3.44 -0.79 -9.07
N CYS A 136 3.60 -2.07 -9.41
CA CYS A 136 2.52 -2.86 -10.02
C CYS A 136 1.43 -3.21 -8.99
N LEU A 137 1.83 -3.38 -7.72
CA LEU A 137 0.94 -3.68 -6.60
C LEU A 137 0.45 -2.43 -5.87
N LEU A 138 1.24 -1.36 -5.88
CA LEU A 138 0.96 -0.08 -5.23
C LEU A 138 1.05 1.04 -6.28
N PRO A 139 0.12 1.06 -7.26
CA PRO A 139 0.14 2.04 -8.35
C PRO A 139 -0.17 3.46 -7.88
N GLN A 140 -0.58 3.64 -6.62
CA GLN A 140 -0.74 4.93 -5.96
C GLN A 140 0.62 5.66 -5.75
N HIS A 141 1.75 5.02 -6.09
CA HIS A 141 3.04 5.67 -6.19
C HIS A 141 3.11 6.59 -7.42
N GLY A 142 3.58 7.83 -7.23
CA GLY A 142 3.79 8.80 -8.29
C GLY A 142 4.83 9.85 -7.91
N GLU A 143 5.16 10.74 -8.84
CA GLU A 143 6.01 11.91 -8.57
C GLU A 143 5.30 12.91 -7.64
N GLY A 144 6.07 13.74 -6.94
CA GLY A 144 5.54 14.75 -6.00
C GLY A 144 5.14 14.22 -4.62
N HIS A 145 4.63 15.11 -3.77
CA HIS A 145 4.17 14.73 -2.44
C HIS A 145 2.91 13.87 -2.51
N LYS A 146 2.77 12.96 -1.55
CA LYS A 146 1.64 12.02 -1.47
C LYS A 146 0.28 12.72 -1.41
N HIS A 147 0.23 13.93 -0.86
CA HIS A 147 -1.01 14.69 -0.68
C HIS A 147 -1.39 15.56 -1.88
N ASP A 148 -0.50 15.70 -2.86
CA ASP A 148 -0.72 16.49 -4.08
C ASP A 148 -1.22 15.64 -5.25
N ARG A 149 -1.38 14.33 -5.04
CA ARG A 149 -1.78 13.38 -6.09
C ARG A 149 -3.06 12.62 -5.72
N PRO A 150 -3.91 12.28 -6.70
CA PRO A 150 -5.05 11.40 -6.48
C PRO A 150 -4.61 10.02 -5.96
N VAL A 151 -5.32 9.49 -4.98
CA VAL A 151 -5.13 8.15 -4.43
C VAL A 151 -6.34 7.29 -4.81
N VAL A 152 -6.31 6.76 -6.02
CA VAL A 152 -7.40 5.92 -6.54
C VAL A 152 -7.01 4.46 -6.47
N LEU A 153 -7.90 3.61 -5.94
CA LEU A 153 -7.73 2.17 -5.97
C LEU A 153 -8.12 1.63 -7.36
N GLU A 154 -7.26 0.80 -7.94
CA GLU A 154 -7.63 0.06 -9.14
C GLU A 154 -8.78 -0.91 -8.85
N PRO A 155 -9.61 -1.29 -9.84
CA PRO A 155 -10.75 -2.19 -9.61
C PRO A 155 -10.39 -3.50 -8.90
N TRP A 156 -9.21 -4.07 -9.20
CA TRP A 156 -8.75 -5.29 -8.53
C TRP A 156 -8.31 -5.04 -7.07
N GLN A 157 -7.77 -3.85 -6.76
CA GLN A 157 -7.47 -3.45 -5.38
C GLN A 157 -8.77 -3.26 -4.62
N GLN A 158 -9.77 -2.62 -5.24
CA GLN A 158 -11.10 -2.44 -4.66
C GLN A 158 -11.73 -3.77 -4.26
N ASN A 159 -11.68 -4.77 -5.16
CA ASN A 159 -12.19 -6.10 -4.85
C ASN A 159 -11.51 -6.73 -3.63
N ILE A 160 -10.19 -6.57 -3.49
CA ILE A 160 -9.45 -7.13 -2.34
C ILE A 160 -9.80 -6.41 -1.04
N VAL A 161 -9.91 -5.08 -1.05
CA VAL A 161 -10.25 -4.33 0.17
C VAL A 161 -11.71 -4.48 0.56
N ASP A 162 -12.61 -4.71 -0.40
CA ASP A 162 -14.01 -5.05 -0.15
C ASP A 162 -14.14 -6.47 0.44
N GLU A 163 -13.27 -7.40 0.06
CA GLU A 163 -13.20 -8.76 0.62
C GLU A 163 -12.55 -8.79 2.01
N HIS A 164 -11.58 -7.92 2.27
CA HIS A 164 -10.82 -7.86 3.53
C HIS A 164 -10.79 -6.46 4.18
N PRO A 165 -11.94 -5.82 4.43
CA PRO A 165 -12.00 -4.44 4.93
C PRO A 165 -11.37 -4.31 6.32
N GLY A 166 -11.53 -5.31 7.20
CA GLY A 166 -10.90 -5.31 8.52
C GLY A 166 -9.37 -5.29 8.47
N ARG A 167 -8.75 -5.98 7.50
CA ARG A 167 -7.29 -5.98 7.32
C ARG A 167 -6.79 -4.64 6.81
N LEU A 168 -7.51 -4.02 5.86
CA LEU A 168 -7.21 -2.66 5.40
C LEU A 168 -7.28 -1.67 6.57
N LEU A 169 -8.38 -1.70 7.34
CA LEU A 169 -8.59 -0.80 8.47
C LEU A 169 -7.53 -0.99 9.55
N ARG A 170 -7.10 -2.22 9.81
CA ARG A 170 -6.00 -2.49 10.75
C ARG A 170 -4.74 -1.74 10.34
N GLY A 171 -4.34 -1.83 9.07
CA GLY A 171 -3.19 -1.10 8.56
C GLY A 171 -3.35 0.43 8.67
N LEU A 172 -4.51 0.97 8.27
CA LEU A 172 -4.79 2.41 8.31
C LEU A 172 -4.79 2.98 9.74
N PHE A 173 -5.48 2.32 10.68
CA PHE A 173 -5.56 2.79 12.06
C PHE A 173 -4.25 2.60 12.81
N HIS A 174 -3.44 1.59 12.46
CA HIS A 174 -2.13 1.41 13.07
C HIS A 174 -1.07 2.35 12.51
N SER A 175 -1.18 2.82 11.26
CA SER A 175 -0.31 3.89 10.76
C SER A 175 -0.75 5.26 11.30
N ASP A 176 -1.92 5.75 10.88
CA ASP A 176 -2.36 7.14 11.06
C ASP A 176 -3.59 7.29 11.97
N GLY A 177 -3.95 6.22 12.67
CA GLY A 177 -5.03 6.23 13.66
C GLY A 177 -4.55 6.16 15.10
N CYS A 178 -5.50 6.38 16.00
CA CYS A 178 -5.34 6.13 17.41
C CYS A 178 -6.62 5.58 18.03
N ARG A 179 -6.44 4.80 19.08
CA ARG A 179 -7.50 4.33 19.97
C ARG A 179 -7.28 4.98 21.33
N VAL A 180 -8.20 5.83 21.75
CA VAL A 180 -8.08 6.63 22.98
C VAL A 180 -9.23 6.35 23.92
N GLN A 181 -8.99 6.52 25.22
CA GLN A 181 -10.05 6.59 26.21
C GLN A 181 -10.57 8.03 26.24
N ASN A 182 -11.86 8.18 25.96
CA ASN A 182 -12.51 9.48 25.98
C ASN A 182 -13.36 9.64 27.24
N TRP A 183 -13.65 10.89 27.58
CA TRP A 183 -14.65 11.25 28.58
C TRP A 183 -15.67 12.20 27.95
N ALA A 184 -16.88 12.20 28.47
CA ALA A 184 -17.97 13.08 28.04
C ALA A 184 -18.74 13.58 29.27
N ILE A 185 -19.47 14.68 29.11
CA ILE A 185 -20.41 15.17 30.12
C ILE A 185 -21.81 15.04 29.52
N GLY A 186 -22.68 14.31 30.21
CA GLY A 186 -24.08 14.14 29.86
C GLY A 186 -24.87 15.43 29.97
N ALA A 187 -26.06 15.46 29.35
CA ALA A 187 -26.97 16.60 29.45
C ALA A 187 -27.41 16.90 30.90
N ASN A 188 -27.32 15.91 31.80
CA ASN A 188 -27.57 16.03 33.24
C ASN A 188 -26.32 16.44 34.05
N GLY A 189 -25.21 16.81 33.40
CA GLY A 189 -23.94 17.12 34.06
C GLY A 189 -23.15 15.89 34.52
N GLN A 190 -23.64 14.67 34.28
CA GLN A 190 -22.94 13.45 34.68
C GLN A 190 -21.69 13.24 33.82
N ARG A 191 -20.54 13.06 34.47
CA ARG A 191 -19.31 12.68 33.77
C ARG A 191 -19.36 11.20 33.41
N TYR A 192 -19.25 10.95 32.11
CA TYR A 192 -19.07 9.65 31.51
C TYR A 192 -17.57 9.47 31.27
N GLU A 193 -16.92 8.59 32.03
CA GLU A 193 -15.50 8.26 31.87
C GLU A 193 -15.28 6.91 31.17
N GLY A 194 -14.16 6.78 30.44
CA GLY A 194 -13.64 5.49 29.99
C GLY A 194 -14.32 4.90 28.74
N TYR A 195 -14.76 5.74 27.81
CA TYR A 195 -15.35 5.25 26.55
C TYR A 195 -14.27 5.17 25.47
N PRO A 196 -13.96 3.98 24.94
CA PRO A 196 -12.97 3.85 23.88
C PRO A 196 -13.48 4.52 22.60
N ARG A 197 -12.58 5.21 21.91
CA ARG A 197 -12.83 5.89 20.65
C ARG A 197 -11.68 5.63 19.68
N TYR A 198 -12.01 5.32 18.45
CA TYR A 198 -11.05 5.32 17.35
C TYR A 198 -11.11 6.65 16.59
N LEU A 199 -9.94 7.19 16.30
CA LEU A 199 -9.76 8.35 15.43
C LEU A 199 -8.79 7.97 14.32
N PHE A 200 -9.10 8.37 13.10
CA PHE A 200 -8.21 8.25 11.95
C PHE A 200 -8.08 9.61 11.29
N SER A 201 -6.86 10.01 10.96
CA SER A 201 -6.56 11.33 10.41
C SER A 201 -5.68 11.18 9.18
N ASN A 202 -6.09 11.74 8.04
CA ASN A 202 -5.24 11.76 6.86
C ASN A 202 -5.51 12.99 5.99
N ALA A 203 -4.48 13.55 5.38
CA ALA A 203 -4.60 14.77 4.59
C ALA A 203 -5.31 14.57 3.23
N PRO A 204 -5.07 13.50 2.45
CA PRO A 204 -5.78 13.25 1.21
C PRO A 204 -7.21 12.79 1.50
N ALA A 205 -8.18 13.51 0.91
CA ALA A 205 -9.59 13.15 1.01
C ALA A 205 -9.87 11.74 0.47
N ASP A 206 -9.13 11.31 -0.55
CA ASP A 206 -9.26 9.97 -1.13
C ASP A 206 -8.97 8.86 -0.11
N ILE A 207 -7.98 9.03 0.76
CA ILE A 207 -7.65 8.06 1.81
C ILE A 207 -8.74 8.05 2.89
N ILE A 208 -9.31 9.22 3.22
CA ILE A 208 -10.47 9.31 4.10
C ILE A 208 -11.65 8.54 3.50
N SER A 209 -11.95 8.72 2.20
CA SER A 209 -13.01 7.99 1.51
C SER A 209 -12.78 6.48 1.48
N ILE A 210 -11.54 6.03 1.24
CA ILE A 210 -11.17 4.60 1.32
C ILE A 210 -11.42 4.04 2.72
N CYS A 211 -11.05 4.78 3.77
CA CYS A 211 -11.29 4.39 5.17
C CYS A 211 -12.79 4.28 5.46
N CYS A 212 -13.58 5.29 5.10
CA CYS A 212 -15.03 5.31 5.29
C CYS A 212 -15.74 4.16 4.59
N ALA A 213 -15.39 3.90 3.33
CA ALA A 213 -15.97 2.78 2.58
C ALA A 213 -15.70 1.43 3.26
N ALA A 214 -14.49 1.22 3.78
CA ALA A 214 -14.16 0.01 4.52
C ALA A 214 -14.89 -0.09 5.87
N LEU A 215 -15.11 1.04 6.57
CA LEU A 215 -15.93 1.09 7.78
C LEU A 215 -17.40 0.76 7.49
N ASP A 216 -17.97 1.32 6.42
CA ASP A 216 -19.34 1.06 6.00
C ASP A 216 -19.57 -0.41 5.64
N ARG A 217 -18.60 -1.05 4.99
CA ARG A 217 -18.62 -2.49 4.68
C ARG A 217 -18.70 -3.37 5.93
N LEU A 218 -18.11 -2.93 7.04
CA LEU A 218 -18.20 -3.61 8.34
C LEU A 218 -19.41 -3.16 9.19
N GLY A 219 -20.27 -2.27 8.68
CA GLY A 219 -21.36 -1.69 9.46
C GLY A 219 -20.90 -0.79 10.62
N VAL A 220 -19.68 -0.26 10.53
CA VAL A 220 -19.07 0.57 11.57
C VAL A 220 -19.53 2.02 11.40
N ALA A 221 -20.50 2.41 12.22
CA ALA A 221 -20.98 3.79 12.26
C ALA A 221 -19.87 4.76 12.67
N HIS A 222 -19.62 5.74 11.83
CA HIS A 222 -18.57 6.73 11.99
C HIS A 222 -19.08 8.16 11.71
N THR A 223 -18.27 9.15 12.07
CA THR A 223 -18.59 10.58 11.94
C THR A 223 -17.36 11.34 11.45
N HIS A 224 -17.59 12.50 10.85
CA HIS A 224 -16.55 13.40 10.35
C HIS A 224 -16.53 14.70 11.16
N PRO A 225 -15.83 14.76 12.31
CA PRO A 225 -15.72 16.01 13.05
C PRO A 225 -14.96 17.08 12.26
N ARG A 226 -14.11 16.67 11.32
CA ARG A 226 -13.41 17.53 10.35
C ARG A 226 -13.27 16.79 9.03
N ARG A 227 -12.96 17.51 7.95
CA ARG A 227 -12.78 16.94 6.59
C ARG A 227 -11.70 15.85 6.51
N ASP A 228 -10.69 15.94 7.36
CA ASP A 228 -9.49 15.11 7.39
C ASP A 228 -9.50 14.10 8.55
N VAL A 229 -10.59 14.00 9.30
CA VAL A 229 -10.70 13.13 10.47
C VAL A 229 -11.96 12.29 10.42
N VAL A 230 -11.80 10.98 10.64
CA VAL A 230 -12.86 10.02 10.89
C VAL A 230 -12.88 9.65 12.37
N SER A 231 -14.07 9.59 12.95
CA SER A 231 -14.28 9.26 14.35
C SER A 231 -15.29 8.14 14.54
N VAL A 232 -14.90 7.10 15.28
CA VAL A 232 -15.75 5.98 15.69
C VAL A 232 -15.82 5.95 17.22
N ALA A 233 -17.01 6.25 17.75
CA ALA A 233 -17.24 6.37 19.20
C ALA A 233 -18.45 5.55 19.70
N ARG A 234 -19.30 5.03 18.80
CA ARG A 234 -20.43 4.20 19.22
C ARG A 234 -19.90 2.87 19.76
N LYS A 235 -20.35 2.46 20.94
CA LYS A 235 -19.85 1.26 21.64
C LYS A 235 -19.84 0.00 20.75
N ALA A 236 -20.91 -0.26 20.01
CA ALA A 236 -21.00 -1.40 19.09
C ALA A 236 -19.97 -1.31 17.94
N SER A 237 -19.82 -0.13 17.35
CA SER A 237 -18.87 0.13 16.26
C SER A 237 -17.41 0.06 16.73
N VAL A 238 -17.14 0.48 17.96
CA VAL A 238 -15.82 0.32 18.59
C VAL A 238 -15.51 -1.15 18.87
N ALA A 239 -16.49 -1.95 19.31
CA ALA A 239 -16.29 -3.38 19.50
C ALA A 239 -15.92 -4.11 18.20
N ILE A 240 -16.54 -3.74 17.07
CA ILE A 240 -16.19 -4.28 15.74
C ILE A 240 -14.75 -3.90 15.36
N LEU A 241 -14.33 -2.66 15.62
CA LEU A 241 -12.94 -2.26 15.38
C LEU A 241 -11.96 -2.91 16.37
N ASP A 242 -12.35 -3.16 17.62
CA ASP A 242 -11.51 -3.91 18.57
C ASP A 242 -11.25 -5.34 18.06
N GLU A 243 -12.23 -5.98 17.41
CA GLU A 243 -12.09 -7.31 16.81
C GLU A 243 -11.15 -7.30 15.58
N HIS A 244 -11.31 -6.33 14.67
CA HIS A 244 -10.56 -6.30 13.42
C HIS A 244 -9.20 -5.57 13.50
N VAL A 245 -9.15 -4.45 14.22
CA VAL A 245 -7.99 -3.56 14.36
C VAL A 245 -7.27 -3.81 15.68
N GLY A 246 -8.02 -3.93 16.78
CA GLY A 246 -7.45 -4.11 18.10
C GLY A 246 -6.63 -2.91 18.60
N PRO A 247 -6.02 -3.02 19.79
CA PRO A 247 -5.16 -1.98 20.35
C PRO A 247 -3.85 -1.84 19.54
N LYS A 248 -3.22 -0.66 19.65
CA LYS A 248 -1.89 -0.42 19.12
C LYS A 248 -0.87 -0.98 20.11
N SER A 249 -0.24 -2.11 19.80
CA SER A 249 0.68 -2.86 20.68
C SER A 249 1.90 -3.38 19.91
#